data_AF-A0A3M2B200-F1
#
_entry.id   AF-A0A3M2B200-F1
#
_cell.length_a   1.000
_cell.length_b   1.000
_cell.length_c   1.000
_cell.angle_alpha   90.00
_cell.angle_beta   90.00
_cell.angle_gamma   90.00
#
_symmetry.space_group_name_H-M   'P 1'
#
loop_
_entity.id
_entity.type
_entity.pdbx_description
1 polymer ?
#
loop_
_entity_poly.entity_id
_entity_poly.type
_entity_poly.pdbx_seq_one_letter_code
_entity_poly.pdbx_strand_id
1 'polypeptide(L)'
;NMSLARKQGHEVIVAPCNGCSFSLQRAEYFLETDRSLFERVNALLREGGVDPLDKIPHTYHILEWFYNEAGPQKVREKTKRPLKGLKVANYYGCLYTRPHFYARTYAHAGGQSEEARPRKRDTADDDEHPYYMNALLEAAGATSVEFEPMHTQCCGGPHSLSDEMVSEKFVMMILQTAKRNGADIIATECPLCHASLEMYRHRLMLKGVPDVDVPAAYFTQLLGLAFGYSVNDVKLKDNLSDPIPVLKRLGLA
;
A
#
# COMPACT_ATOMS: atom_id res chain seq x y z
N ASN A 1 0.21 -19.18 -7.49
CA ASN A 1 -0.72 -18.12 -7.05
C ASN A 1 -1.84 -17.85 -8.06
N MET A 2 -1.54 -17.33 -9.25
CA MET A 2 -2.60 -17.05 -10.25
C MET A 2 -3.43 -18.27 -10.64
N SER A 3 -2.78 -19.42 -10.85
CA SER A 3 -3.48 -20.69 -11.13
C SER A 3 -4.40 -21.12 -9.98
N LEU A 4 -3.97 -20.93 -8.73
CA LEU A 4 -4.80 -21.22 -7.55
C LEU A 4 -6.05 -20.33 -7.51
N ALA A 5 -5.93 -19.04 -7.81
CA ALA A 5 -7.07 -18.13 -7.90
C ALA A 5 -8.07 -18.58 -8.98
N ARG A 6 -7.56 -18.98 -10.16
CA ARG A 6 -8.38 -19.55 -11.24
C ARG A 6 -9.09 -20.84 -10.83
N LYS A 7 -8.37 -21.75 -10.15
CA LYS A 7 -8.93 -23.00 -9.62
C LYS A 7 -10.06 -22.76 -8.61
N GLN A 8 -9.99 -21.66 -7.86
CA GLN A 8 -11.04 -21.22 -6.94
C GLN A 8 -12.20 -20.50 -7.63
N GLY A 9 -12.16 -20.33 -8.95
CA GLY A 9 -13.19 -19.64 -9.72
C GLY A 9 -13.08 -18.10 -9.67
N HIS A 10 -11.95 -17.56 -9.24
CA HIS A 10 -11.74 -16.12 -9.17
C HIS A 10 -11.04 -15.58 -10.43
N GLU A 11 -11.52 -14.44 -10.91
CA GLU A 11 -10.88 -13.70 -12.01
C GLU A 11 -10.01 -12.55 -11.52
N VAL A 12 -10.07 -12.24 -10.23
CA VAL A 12 -9.42 -11.08 -9.61
C VAL A 12 -8.64 -11.51 -8.38
N ILE A 13 -7.45 -10.96 -8.21
CA ILE A 13 -6.62 -11.06 -7.01
C ILE A 13 -6.46 -9.65 -6.42
N VAL A 14 -6.83 -9.49 -5.16
CA VAL A 14 -6.59 -8.25 -4.41
C VAL A 14 -5.41 -8.49 -3.47
N ALA A 15 -4.33 -7.74 -3.67
CA ALA A 15 -3.12 -7.87 -2.87
C ALA A 15 -3.01 -6.69 -1.89
N PRO A 16 -2.90 -6.94 -0.56
CA PRO A 16 -2.80 -5.89 0.44
C PRO A 16 -1.37 -5.39 0.65
N CYS A 17 -0.50 -5.52 -0.35
CA CYS A 17 0.92 -5.19 -0.23
C CYS A 17 1.45 -4.72 -1.57
N ASN A 18 2.22 -3.64 -1.57
CA ASN A 18 2.85 -3.12 -2.78
C ASN A 18 3.77 -4.15 -3.43
N GLY A 19 4.58 -4.87 -2.64
CA GLY A 19 5.47 -5.90 -3.20
C GLY A 19 4.71 -7.06 -3.85
N CYS A 20 3.60 -7.48 -3.24
CA CYS A 20 2.76 -8.57 -3.76
C CYS A 20 1.99 -8.14 -5.01
N SER A 21 1.34 -6.98 -4.97
CA SER A 21 0.64 -6.41 -6.13
C SER A 21 1.61 -6.14 -7.27
N PHE A 22 2.76 -5.52 -7.03
CA PHE A 22 3.84 -5.35 -8.00
C PHE A 22 4.24 -6.67 -8.66
N SER A 23 4.53 -7.71 -7.87
CA SER A 23 4.99 -9.00 -8.40
C SER A 23 3.92 -9.67 -9.27
N LEU A 24 2.66 -9.62 -8.84
CA LEU A 24 1.54 -10.20 -9.56
C LEU A 24 1.19 -9.38 -10.81
N GLN A 25 1.13 -8.06 -10.74
CA GLN A 25 0.87 -7.18 -11.90
C GLN A 25 1.98 -7.29 -12.95
N ARG A 26 3.24 -7.43 -12.52
CA ARG A 26 4.36 -7.72 -13.42
C ARG A 26 4.18 -9.07 -14.11
N ALA A 27 3.81 -10.11 -13.37
CA ALA A 27 3.54 -11.43 -13.96
C ALA A 27 2.36 -11.36 -14.94
N GLU A 28 1.27 -10.67 -14.57
CA GLU A 28 0.09 -10.44 -15.41
C GLU A 28 0.50 -9.79 -16.73
N TYR A 29 1.26 -8.68 -16.67
CA TYR A 29 1.76 -7.99 -17.85
C TYR A 29 2.58 -8.89 -18.79
N PHE A 30 3.59 -9.59 -18.27
CA PHE A 30 4.46 -10.40 -19.13
C PHE A 30 3.77 -11.67 -19.65
N LEU A 31 2.86 -12.27 -18.88
CA LEU A 31 2.08 -13.41 -19.35
C LEU A 31 1.06 -13.01 -20.44
N GLU A 32 0.55 -11.78 -20.40
CA GLU A 32 -0.36 -11.26 -21.43
C GLU A 32 0.38 -10.81 -22.70
N THR A 33 1.61 -10.30 -22.56
CA THR A 33 2.34 -9.66 -23.67
C THR A 33 3.37 -10.57 -24.35
N ASP A 34 3.82 -11.64 -23.70
CA ASP A 34 4.78 -12.60 -24.25
C ASP A 34 4.20 -14.02 -24.27
N ARG A 35 3.73 -14.42 -25.46
CA ARG A 35 3.16 -15.76 -25.68
C ARG A 35 4.15 -16.90 -25.44
N SER A 36 5.43 -16.70 -25.78
CA SER A 36 6.46 -17.72 -25.57
C SER A 36 6.70 -17.93 -24.06
N LEU A 37 6.73 -16.84 -23.31
CA LEU A 37 6.80 -16.90 -21.85
C LEU A 37 5.57 -17.58 -21.25
N PHE A 38 4.36 -17.24 -21.71
CA PHE A 38 3.12 -17.87 -21.25
C PHE A 38 3.12 -19.39 -21.47
N GLU A 39 3.51 -19.85 -22.66
CA GLU A 39 3.61 -21.28 -22.99
C GLU A 39 4.65 -22.00 -22.12
N ARG A 40 5.82 -21.38 -21.91
CA ARG A 40 6.87 -21.91 -21.02
C ARG A 40 6.42 -22.02 -19.56
N VAL A 41 5.77 -20.98 -19.04
CA VAL A 41 5.25 -20.98 -17.67
C VAL A 41 4.20 -22.08 -17.52
N ASN A 42 3.29 -22.24 -18.48
CA ASN A 42 2.29 -23.32 -18.45
C ASN A 42 2.90 -24.72 -18.55
N ALA A 43 3.99 -24.90 -19.30
CA ALA A 43 4.72 -26.17 -19.31
C ALA A 43 5.32 -26.49 -17.93
N LEU A 44 5.94 -25.52 -17.26
CA LEU A 44 6.49 -25.67 -15.91
C LEU A 44 5.40 -25.94 -14.87
N LEU A 45 4.23 -25.28 -14.99
CA LEU A 45 3.10 -25.57 -14.11
C LEU A 45 2.67 -27.03 -14.21
N ARG A 46 2.55 -27.56 -15.43
CA ARG A 46 2.20 -28.97 -15.66
C ARG A 46 3.25 -29.92 -15.07
N GLU A 47 4.54 -29.63 -15.28
CA GLU A 47 5.63 -30.42 -14.71
C GLU A 47 5.58 -30.44 -13.18
N GLY A 48 5.23 -29.31 -12.57
CA GLY A 48 5.04 -29.16 -11.12
C GLY A 48 3.72 -29.71 -10.58
N GLY A 49 2.86 -30.33 -11.39
CA GLY A 49 1.55 -30.84 -10.95
C GLY A 49 0.53 -29.74 -10.61
N VAL A 50 0.72 -28.53 -11.14
CA VAL A 50 -0.18 -27.38 -10.96
C VAL A 50 -1.02 -27.19 -12.23
N ASP A 51 -2.30 -26.89 -12.04
CA ASP A 51 -3.22 -26.62 -13.16
C ASP A 51 -2.66 -25.44 -14.00
N PRO A 52 -2.51 -25.59 -15.33
CA PRO A 52 -2.04 -24.51 -16.18
C PRO A 52 -3.06 -23.35 -16.21
N LEU A 53 -2.57 -22.15 -16.48
CA LEU A 53 -3.41 -20.97 -16.67
C LEU A 53 -4.13 -21.05 -18.02
N ASP A 54 -5.45 -20.95 -17.97
CA ASP A 54 -6.34 -20.75 -19.11
C ASP A 54 -6.51 -19.26 -19.45
N LYS A 55 -6.65 -18.45 -18.39
CA LYS A 55 -6.82 -17.00 -18.42
C LYS A 55 -6.03 -16.40 -17.27
N ILE A 56 -5.46 -15.24 -17.49
CA ILE A 56 -4.65 -14.53 -16.51
C ILE A 56 -5.60 -13.69 -15.63
N PRO A 57 -5.63 -13.87 -14.30
CA PRO A 57 -6.47 -13.07 -13.43
C PRO A 57 -5.94 -11.64 -13.29
N HIS A 58 -6.85 -10.68 -13.13
CA HIS A 58 -6.48 -9.29 -12.87
C HIS A 58 -6.01 -9.08 -11.44
N THR A 59 -4.97 -8.27 -11.27
CA THR A 59 -4.45 -7.91 -9.95
C THR A 59 -4.74 -6.46 -9.59
N TYR A 60 -5.34 -6.25 -8.43
CA TYR A 60 -5.54 -4.93 -7.83
C TYR A 60 -4.71 -4.80 -6.54
N HIS A 61 -4.20 -3.59 -6.29
CA HIS A 61 -3.79 -3.25 -4.93
C HIS A 61 -5.05 -3.09 -4.05
N ILE A 62 -4.97 -3.42 -2.76
CA ILE A 62 -6.14 -3.26 -1.87
C ILE A 62 -6.62 -1.80 -1.80
N LEU A 63 -5.70 -0.83 -1.89
CA LEU A 63 -6.07 0.58 -1.89
C LEU A 63 -6.85 0.96 -3.15
N GLU A 64 -6.35 0.56 -4.33
CA GLU A 64 -7.02 0.74 -5.62
C GLU A 64 -8.41 0.09 -5.61
N TRP A 65 -8.50 -1.16 -5.17
CA TRP A 65 -9.76 -1.88 -5.08
C TRP A 65 -10.75 -1.18 -4.13
N PHE A 66 -10.30 -0.77 -2.95
CA PHE A 66 -11.16 -0.10 -1.96
C PHE A 66 -11.63 1.27 -2.46
N TYR A 67 -10.75 2.02 -3.13
CA TYR A 67 -11.10 3.30 -3.74
C TYR A 67 -12.14 3.14 -4.86
N ASN A 68 -11.98 2.15 -5.72
CA ASN A 68 -12.89 1.93 -6.85
C ASN A 68 -14.26 1.38 -6.40
N GLU A 69 -14.28 0.46 -5.43
CA GLU A 69 -15.51 -0.21 -4.98
C GLU A 69 -16.33 0.60 -3.96
N ALA A 70 -15.65 1.41 -3.14
CA ALA A 70 -16.30 2.22 -2.13
C ALA A 70 -16.21 3.71 -2.45
N GLY A 71 -15.01 4.20 -2.74
CA GLY A 71 -14.72 5.60 -2.98
C GLY A 71 -15.00 6.51 -1.77
N PRO A 72 -14.64 7.80 -1.87
CA PRO A 72 -14.78 8.75 -0.77
C PRO A 72 -16.23 8.93 -0.30
N GLN A 73 -17.21 8.82 -1.19
CA GLN A 73 -18.63 9.00 -0.84
C GLN A 73 -19.13 7.91 0.11
N LYS A 74 -18.94 6.64 -0.25
CA LYS A 74 -19.41 5.52 0.59
C LYS A 74 -18.64 5.46 1.91
N VAL A 75 -17.36 5.84 1.92
CA VAL A 75 -16.59 6.00 3.16
C VAL A 75 -17.24 7.04 4.07
N ARG A 76 -17.59 8.23 3.55
CA ARG A 76 -18.33 9.24 4.33
C ARG A 76 -19.63 8.70 4.90
N GLU A 77 -20.43 8.02 4.07
CA GLU A 77 -21.72 7.44 4.48
C GLU A 77 -21.59 6.35 5.55
N LYS A 78 -20.50 5.57 5.52
CA LYS A 78 -20.24 4.50 6.50
C LYS A 78 -19.49 4.97 7.74
N THR A 79 -18.97 6.20 7.75
CA THR A 79 -18.24 6.75 8.89
C THR A 79 -19.19 7.01 10.06
N LYS A 80 -18.99 6.26 11.15
CA LYS A 80 -19.73 6.40 12.41
C LYS A 80 -18.98 7.21 13.46
N ARG A 81 -17.64 7.13 13.44
CA ARG A 81 -16.73 7.81 14.36
C ARG A 81 -15.68 8.57 13.55
N PRO A 82 -15.98 9.79 13.10
CA PRO A 82 -15.05 10.56 12.27
C PRO A 82 -13.67 10.70 12.93
N LEU A 83 -12.60 10.55 12.14
CA LEU A 83 -11.20 10.70 12.57
C LEU A 83 -10.80 12.17 12.77
N LYS A 84 -11.72 13.00 13.25
CA LYS A 84 -11.55 14.45 13.38
C LYS A 84 -10.37 14.77 14.28
N GLY A 85 -9.52 15.68 13.81
CA GLY A 85 -8.33 16.14 14.53
C GLY A 85 -7.11 15.23 14.37
N LEU A 86 -7.23 14.05 13.75
CA LEU A 86 -6.09 13.20 13.42
C LEU A 86 -5.35 13.75 12.19
N LYS A 87 -4.08 14.12 12.36
CA LYS A 87 -3.20 14.49 11.26
C LYS A 87 -2.42 13.28 10.77
N VAL A 88 -2.55 12.96 9.48
CA VAL A 88 -2.01 11.72 8.90
C VAL A 88 -0.99 12.03 7.83
N ALA A 89 0.21 11.45 7.95
CA ALA A 89 1.16 11.35 6.85
C ALA A 89 0.85 10.09 6.03
N ASN A 90 0.32 10.26 4.83
CA ASN A 90 -0.07 9.13 3.96
C ASN A 90 1.15 8.59 3.22
N TYR A 91 1.63 7.41 3.61
CA TYR A 91 2.80 6.77 3.04
C TYR A 91 2.42 5.61 2.10
N TYR A 92 2.46 5.89 0.81
CA TYR A 92 2.15 4.94 -0.26
C TYR A 92 3.32 4.00 -0.51
N GLY A 93 4.56 4.50 -0.42
CA GLY A 93 5.76 3.72 -0.68
C GLY A 93 6.04 3.48 -2.17
N CYS A 94 7.18 2.86 -2.44
CA CYS A 94 7.81 2.93 -3.76
C CYS A 94 7.20 2.04 -4.85
N LEU A 95 6.51 0.96 -4.51
CA LEU A 95 6.03 -0.05 -5.49
C LEU A 95 4.51 -0.03 -5.72
N TYR A 96 3.79 0.97 -5.20
CA TYR A 96 2.32 1.06 -5.38
C TYR A 96 1.96 1.37 -6.83
N THR A 97 2.46 2.49 -7.33
CA THR A 97 2.17 3.01 -8.69
C THR A 97 3.36 2.88 -9.65
N ARG A 98 4.52 2.43 -9.17
CA ARG A 98 5.78 2.40 -9.92
C ARG A 98 6.35 0.99 -10.10
N PRO A 99 6.92 0.68 -11.27
CA PRO A 99 7.04 1.54 -12.46
C PRO A 99 5.77 1.52 -13.33
N HIS A 100 5.52 2.65 -13.98
CA HIS A 100 4.33 2.93 -14.79
C HIS A 100 3.94 1.88 -15.81
N PHE A 101 4.93 1.19 -16.39
CA PHE A 101 4.71 0.33 -17.56
C PHE A 101 4.11 -1.04 -17.20
N TYR A 102 4.04 -1.42 -15.92
CA TYR A 102 3.29 -2.60 -15.50
C TYR A 102 2.63 -2.52 -14.12
N ALA A 103 2.93 -1.51 -13.28
CA ALA A 103 2.15 -1.27 -12.07
C ALA A 103 0.74 -0.84 -12.52
N ARG A 104 -0.21 -1.78 -12.46
CA ARG A 104 -1.53 -1.69 -13.12
C ARG A 104 -2.53 -0.79 -12.40
N THR A 105 -2.11 0.12 -11.52
CA THR A 105 -2.94 1.31 -11.33
C THR A 105 -3.08 2.01 -12.68
N TYR A 106 -2.04 2.01 -13.53
CA TYR A 106 -2.08 2.49 -14.91
C TYR A 106 -2.46 1.37 -15.91
N ALA A 107 -3.31 1.64 -16.91
CA ALA A 107 -3.68 0.67 -17.94
C ALA A 107 -2.53 0.50 -18.91
N HIS A 108 -2.25 -0.75 -19.27
CA HIS A 108 -1.59 -1.08 -20.52
C HIS A 108 -2.43 -2.11 -21.25
N ALA A 109 -2.92 -1.71 -22.42
CA ALA A 109 -3.27 -2.63 -23.48
C ALA A 109 -2.49 -2.17 -24.73
N GLY A 110 -1.22 -2.61 -24.86
CA GLY A 110 -0.52 -2.51 -26.14
C GLY A 110 0.97 -2.16 -26.11
N GLY A 111 1.73 -2.87 -26.96
CA GLY A 111 2.90 -2.37 -27.70
C GLY A 111 4.19 -1.98 -26.96
N GLN A 112 5.29 -1.90 -27.73
CA GLN A 112 6.60 -1.44 -27.24
C GLN A 112 6.89 0.04 -27.55
N SER A 113 6.13 0.70 -28.44
CA SER A 113 6.34 2.11 -28.82
C SER A 113 5.59 3.07 -27.90
N GLU A 114 6.03 4.33 -27.85
CA GLU A 114 5.45 5.39 -27.03
C GLU A 114 4.02 5.76 -27.49
N GLU A 115 3.73 5.69 -28.80
CA GLU A 115 2.38 5.88 -29.33
C GLU A 115 1.43 4.69 -29.08
N ALA A 116 1.98 3.49 -28.86
CA ALA A 116 1.22 2.28 -28.57
C ALA A 116 0.91 2.09 -27.07
N ARG A 117 1.31 3.06 -26.22
CA ARG A 117 0.98 3.15 -24.79
C ARG A 117 -0.18 4.12 -24.54
N PRO A 118 -1.42 3.86 -25.02
CA PRO A 118 -2.52 4.74 -24.66
C PRO A 118 -2.86 4.55 -23.17
N ARG A 119 -2.65 5.64 -22.43
CA ARG A 119 -3.44 6.16 -21.29
C ARG A 119 -3.98 5.13 -20.29
N LYS A 120 -3.43 5.25 -19.07
CA LYS A 120 -4.09 5.27 -17.75
C LYS A 120 -5.41 4.48 -17.68
N ARG A 121 -5.47 3.46 -16.81
CA ARG A 121 -6.73 2.80 -16.45
C ARG A 121 -7.63 3.94 -16.01
N ASP A 122 -8.90 3.94 -16.40
CA ASP A 122 -9.83 5.00 -15.97
C ASP A 122 -9.85 5.17 -14.44
N THR A 123 -9.38 4.15 -13.73
CA THR A 123 -9.25 4.01 -12.27
C THR A 123 -7.81 4.11 -11.73
N ALA A 124 -6.91 4.79 -12.44
CA ALA A 124 -5.50 4.87 -12.05
C ALA A 124 -5.22 6.01 -11.07
N ASP A 125 -4.47 5.71 -10.02
CA ASP A 125 -3.82 6.72 -9.18
C ASP A 125 -2.63 7.37 -9.92
N ASP A 126 -2.09 8.45 -9.36
CA ASP A 126 -0.89 9.13 -9.86
C ASP A 126 0.40 8.53 -9.27
N ASP A 127 1.51 8.60 -9.99
CA ASP A 127 2.78 8.05 -9.55
C ASP A 127 3.58 8.87 -8.58
N GLU A 128 3.66 10.15 -8.88
CA GLU A 128 4.44 11.07 -8.10
C GLU A 128 3.53 11.74 -7.07
N HIS A 129 2.22 11.82 -7.35
CA HIS A 129 1.20 12.47 -6.53
C HIS A 129 -0.02 11.57 -6.20
N PRO A 130 0.17 10.31 -5.73
CA PRO A 130 -0.97 9.44 -5.43
C PRO A 130 -1.87 10.03 -4.35
N TYR A 131 -3.19 9.85 -4.50
CA TYR A 131 -4.18 10.52 -3.65
C TYR A 131 -5.28 9.60 -3.12
N TYR A 132 -5.36 8.33 -3.53
CA TYR A 132 -6.46 7.46 -3.13
C TYR A 132 -6.54 7.27 -1.61
N MET A 133 -5.42 7.08 -0.93
CA MET A 133 -5.39 6.91 0.53
C MET A 133 -5.77 8.21 1.25
N ASN A 134 -5.28 9.36 0.76
CA ASN A 134 -5.65 10.68 1.26
C ASN A 134 -7.17 10.86 1.18
N ALA A 135 -7.74 10.67 -0.01
CA ALA A 135 -9.16 10.86 -0.26
C ALA A 135 -10.05 9.95 0.60
N LEU A 136 -9.64 8.70 0.85
CA LEU A 136 -10.37 7.79 1.72
C LEU A 136 -10.28 8.19 3.20
N LEU A 137 -9.09 8.55 3.70
CA LEU A 137 -8.93 8.92 5.11
C LEU A 137 -9.51 10.31 5.42
N GLU A 138 -9.45 11.25 4.48
CA GLU A 138 -10.12 12.56 4.58
C GLU A 138 -11.64 12.40 4.54
N ALA A 139 -12.16 11.50 3.71
CA ALA A 139 -13.58 11.13 3.73
C ALA A 139 -14.01 10.53 5.08
N ALA A 140 -13.10 9.84 5.78
CA ALA A 140 -13.31 9.35 7.14
C ALA A 140 -13.11 10.45 8.22
N GLY A 141 -12.74 11.66 7.83
CA GLY A 141 -12.63 12.84 8.71
C GLY A 141 -11.22 13.14 9.23
N ALA A 142 -10.19 12.43 8.78
CA ALA A 142 -8.80 12.76 9.07
C ALA A 142 -8.33 13.98 8.26
N THR A 143 -7.15 14.50 8.57
CA THR A 143 -6.49 15.57 7.81
C THR A 143 -5.14 15.07 7.32
N SER A 144 -4.94 15.02 6.00
CA SER A 144 -3.63 14.70 5.44
C SER A 144 -2.66 15.85 5.69
N VAL A 145 -1.46 15.55 6.17
CA VAL A 145 -0.37 16.53 6.19
C VAL A 145 0.34 16.52 4.83
N GLU A 146 0.99 17.65 4.51
CA GLU A 146 1.92 17.69 3.39
C GLU A 146 2.99 16.61 3.59
N PHE A 147 3.20 15.77 2.60
CA PHE A 147 4.15 14.66 2.73
C PHE A 147 4.92 14.37 1.46
N GLU A 148 4.78 15.20 0.43
CA GLU A 148 5.56 15.08 -0.78
C GLU A 148 7.01 15.56 -0.57
N PRO A 149 8.00 14.93 -1.22
CA PRO A 149 7.92 13.72 -2.04
C PRO A 149 8.05 12.42 -1.21
N MET A 150 8.01 12.50 0.12
CA MET A 150 8.31 11.40 1.03
C MET A 150 7.26 10.28 1.01
N HIS A 151 6.02 10.60 0.66
CA HIS A 151 4.90 9.66 0.53
C HIS A 151 5.16 8.50 -0.44
N THR A 152 6.02 8.67 -1.45
CA THR A 152 6.38 7.64 -2.46
C THR A 152 7.83 7.13 -2.34
N GLN A 153 8.64 7.66 -1.42
CA GLN A 153 10.03 7.23 -1.24
C GLN A 153 10.11 5.78 -0.74
N CYS A 154 11.25 5.12 -0.95
CA CYS A 154 11.49 3.76 -0.48
C CYS A 154 11.60 3.70 1.05
N CYS A 155 10.98 2.69 1.68
CA CYS A 155 11.07 2.46 3.14
C CYS A 155 12.31 1.67 3.55
N GLY A 156 13.11 1.20 2.58
CA GLY A 156 14.26 0.32 2.84
C GLY A 156 13.93 -1.13 3.19
N GLY A 157 12.66 -1.51 3.35
CA GLY A 157 12.25 -2.86 3.77
C GLY A 157 12.95 -4.01 3.04
N PRO A 158 13.02 -4.04 1.69
CA PRO A 158 13.74 -5.09 0.96
C PRO A 158 15.24 -5.19 1.26
N HIS A 159 15.86 -4.09 1.71
CA HIS A 159 17.27 -4.02 2.05
C HIS A 159 17.55 -4.34 3.52
N SER A 160 16.53 -4.57 4.36
CA SER A 160 16.70 -4.74 5.81
C SER A 160 17.74 -5.80 6.20
N LEU A 161 17.87 -6.86 5.39
CA LEU A 161 18.85 -7.93 5.61
C LEU A 161 20.20 -7.68 4.93
N SER A 162 20.22 -6.99 3.79
CA SER A 162 21.41 -6.81 2.97
C SER A 162 22.19 -5.53 3.30
N ASP A 163 21.46 -4.47 3.66
CA ASP A 163 21.98 -3.15 3.99
C ASP A 163 21.03 -2.46 4.99
N GLU A 164 21.24 -2.83 6.25
CA GLU A 164 20.47 -2.30 7.36
C GLU A 164 20.66 -0.78 7.54
N MET A 165 21.87 -0.27 7.27
CA MET A 165 22.19 1.15 7.47
C MET A 165 21.42 2.03 6.50
N VAL A 166 21.31 1.61 5.23
CA VAL A 166 20.48 2.29 4.24
C VAL A 166 19.01 2.25 4.64
N SER A 167 18.53 1.09 5.11
CA SER A 167 17.14 0.90 5.53
C SER A 167 16.77 1.82 6.71
N GLU A 168 17.63 1.88 7.72
CA GLU A 168 17.47 2.77 8.87
C GLU A 168 17.47 4.24 8.45
N LYS A 169 18.36 4.65 7.54
CA LYS A 169 18.42 6.03 7.04
C LYS A 169 17.15 6.42 6.29
N PHE A 170 16.61 5.53 5.45
CA PHE A 170 15.35 5.77 4.75
C PHE A 170 14.19 5.96 5.72
N VAL A 171 14.04 5.07 6.71
CA VAL A 171 13.00 5.21 7.73
C VAL A 171 13.17 6.48 8.56
N MET A 172 14.40 6.84 8.94
CA MET A 172 14.67 8.09 9.67
C MET A 172 14.15 9.31 8.89
N MET A 173 14.44 9.40 7.59
CA MET A 173 13.96 10.51 6.76
C MET A 173 12.43 10.56 6.66
N ILE A 174 11.77 9.40 6.56
CA ILE A 174 10.30 9.31 6.53
C ILE A 174 9.71 9.81 7.84
N LEU A 175 10.18 9.31 8.98
CA LEU A 175 9.68 9.67 10.32
C LEU A 175 9.92 11.15 10.63
N GLN A 176 11.13 11.66 10.37
CA GLN A 176 11.46 13.07 10.62
C GLN A 176 10.66 14.01 9.72
N THR A 177 10.35 13.62 8.49
CA THR A 177 9.48 14.42 7.60
C THR A 177 8.05 14.42 8.12
N ALA A 178 7.53 13.28 8.55
CA ALA A 178 6.19 13.19 9.12
C ALA A 178 6.07 14.06 10.37
N LYS A 179 7.08 13.98 11.26
CA LYS A 179 7.14 14.77 12.48
C LYS A 179 7.19 16.28 12.20
N ARG A 180 8.08 16.71 11.29
CA ARG A 180 8.23 18.13 10.91
C ARG A 180 6.96 18.71 10.30
N ASN A 181 6.21 17.91 9.55
CA ASN A 181 4.94 18.32 8.95
C ASN A 181 3.75 18.16 9.90
N GLY A 182 4.00 17.79 11.17
CA GLY A 182 3.00 17.77 12.23
C GLY A 182 2.05 16.57 12.18
N ALA A 183 2.47 15.45 11.58
CA ALA A 183 1.70 14.21 11.60
C ALA A 183 1.59 13.64 13.02
N ASP A 184 0.39 13.18 13.37
CA ASP A 184 0.15 12.38 14.57
C ASP A 184 0.51 10.90 14.31
N ILE A 185 0.22 10.42 13.10
CA ILE A 185 0.42 9.03 12.65
C ILE A 185 0.89 9.00 11.19
N ILE A 186 1.65 7.97 10.83
CA ILE A 186 1.87 7.57 9.44
C ILE A 186 0.85 6.49 9.05
N ALA A 187 0.04 6.74 8.03
CA ALA A 187 -0.82 5.71 7.45
C ALA A 187 -0.07 4.97 6.34
N THR A 188 -0.03 3.65 6.41
CA THR A 188 0.63 2.79 5.41
C THR A 188 -0.38 1.93 4.68
N GLU A 189 -0.06 1.54 3.44
CA GLU A 189 -0.82 0.56 2.66
C GLU A 189 -0.02 -0.69 2.28
N CYS A 190 1.23 -0.80 2.74
CA CYS A 190 2.12 -1.93 2.48
C CYS A 190 2.64 -2.54 3.80
N PRO A 191 2.40 -3.84 4.08
CA PRO A 191 2.87 -4.50 5.29
C PRO A 191 4.38 -4.48 5.45
N LEU A 192 5.15 -4.57 4.35
CA LEU A 192 6.61 -4.47 4.40
C LEU A 192 7.05 -3.05 4.80
N CYS A 193 6.39 -2.03 4.24
CA CYS A 193 6.62 -0.64 4.64
C CYS A 193 6.26 -0.41 6.11
N HIS A 194 5.11 -0.94 6.54
CA HIS A 194 4.64 -0.87 7.93
C HIS A 194 5.68 -1.46 8.88
N ALA A 195 6.06 -2.73 8.66
CA ALA A 195 7.06 -3.41 9.48
C ALA A 195 8.41 -2.67 9.51
N SER A 196 8.89 -2.20 8.34
CA SER A 196 10.15 -1.43 8.26
C SER A 196 10.08 -0.17 9.12
N LEU A 197 9.00 0.62 8.97
CA LEU A 197 8.80 1.85 9.74
C LEU A 197 8.76 1.57 11.24
N GLU A 198 8.01 0.56 11.68
CA GLU A 198 7.89 0.26 13.11
C GLU A 198 9.20 -0.24 13.73
N MET A 199 9.87 -1.20 13.06
CA MET A 199 11.11 -1.79 13.55
C MET A 199 12.23 -0.76 13.64
N TYR A 200 12.44 0.02 12.56
CA TYR A 200 13.51 1.01 12.55
C TYR A 200 13.15 2.25 13.37
N ARG A 201 11.87 2.62 13.53
CA ARG A 201 11.47 3.63 14.54
C ARG A 201 11.95 3.22 15.92
N HIS A 202 11.64 2.00 16.35
CA HIS A 202 12.04 1.51 17.68
C HIS A 202 13.56 1.58 17.86
N ARG A 203 14.31 1.11 16.86
CA ARG A 203 15.78 1.15 16.88
C ARG A 203 16.35 2.58 16.88
N LEU A 204 15.80 3.48 16.09
CA LEU A 204 16.19 4.90 16.06
C LEU A 204 15.92 5.58 17.41
N MET A 205 14.80 5.25 18.06
CA MET A 205 14.49 5.72 19.41
C MET A 205 15.50 5.22 20.45
N LEU A 206 15.88 3.94 20.40
CA LEU A 206 16.92 3.39 21.30
C LEU A 206 18.29 4.09 21.10
N LYS A 207 18.58 4.54 19.88
CA LYS A 207 19.77 5.33 19.55
C LYS A 207 19.67 6.81 19.95
N GLY A 208 18.54 7.25 20.47
CA GLY A 208 18.31 8.65 20.85
C GLY A 208 18.22 9.61 19.65
N VAL A 209 17.87 9.11 18.46
CA VAL A 209 17.70 9.97 17.28
C VAL A 209 16.45 10.85 17.50
N PRO A 210 16.55 12.18 17.35
CA PRO A 210 15.42 13.08 17.56
C PRO A 210 14.40 12.99 16.41
N ASP A 211 13.17 13.41 16.70
CA ASP A 211 12.08 13.58 15.73
C ASP A 211 11.65 12.33 14.95
N VAL A 212 11.90 11.14 15.52
CA VAL A 212 11.49 9.85 14.92
C VAL A 212 10.25 9.23 15.57
N ASP A 213 9.73 9.84 16.63
CA ASP A 213 8.59 9.32 17.38
C ASP A 213 7.25 9.73 16.74
N VAL A 214 6.89 9.00 15.68
CA VAL A 214 5.59 9.02 15.01
C VAL A 214 5.14 7.58 14.76
N PRO A 215 4.06 7.08 15.40
CA PRO A 215 3.62 5.70 15.21
C PRO A 215 2.95 5.48 13.85
N ALA A 216 2.88 4.22 13.42
CA ALA A 216 2.26 3.82 12.18
C ALA A 216 0.94 3.07 12.42
N ALA A 217 0.00 3.27 11.51
CA ALA A 217 -1.22 2.48 11.41
C ALA A 217 -1.45 2.08 9.95
N TYR A 218 -1.93 0.86 9.72
CA TYR A 218 -2.33 0.47 8.37
C TYR A 218 -3.65 1.18 8.02
N PHE A 219 -3.82 1.68 6.79
CA PHE A 219 -4.94 2.58 6.45
C PHE A 219 -6.32 1.96 6.73
N THR A 220 -6.47 0.64 6.54
CA THR A 220 -7.73 -0.07 6.85
C THR A 220 -8.01 -0.16 8.35
N GLN A 221 -6.99 -0.09 9.22
CA GLN A 221 -7.20 -0.01 10.67
C GLN A 221 -7.83 1.33 11.05
N LEU A 222 -7.34 2.43 10.44
CA LEU A 222 -7.90 3.77 10.63
C LEU A 222 -9.33 3.85 10.09
N LEU A 223 -9.58 3.32 8.88
CA LEU A 223 -10.94 3.22 8.33
C LEU A 223 -11.86 2.36 9.21
N GLY A 224 -11.35 1.26 9.77
CA GLY A 224 -12.10 0.42 10.69
C GLY A 224 -12.55 1.19 11.94
N LEU A 225 -11.65 1.97 12.55
CA LEU A 225 -12.03 2.87 13.65
C LEU A 225 -13.11 3.86 13.20
N ALA A 226 -12.95 4.46 12.01
CA ALA A 226 -13.91 5.39 11.45
C ALA A 226 -15.30 4.79 11.24
N PHE A 227 -15.36 3.51 10.87
CA PHE A 227 -16.61 2.75 10.70
C PHE A 227 -17.21 2.27 12.03
N GLY A 228 -16.56 2.58 13.16
CA GLY A 228 -17.06 2.32 14.50
C GLY A 228 -16.57 1.02 15.14
N TYR A 229 -15.61 0.33 14.52
CA TYR A 229 -14.96 -0.83 15.15
C TYR A 229 -14.06 -0.38 16.31
N SER A 230 -13.86 -1.26 17.29
CA SER A 230 -12.99 -0.98 18.45
C SER A 230 -11.52 -1.18 18.09
N VAL A 231 -10.61 -0.62 18.92
CA VAL A 231 -9.16 -0.84 18.79
C VAL A 231 -8.74 -2.32 18.80
N ASN A 232 -9.56 -3.18 19.43
CA ASN A 232 -9.32 -4.62 19.47
C ASN A 232 -9.77 -5.32 18.17
N ASP A 233 -10.87 -4.84 17.56
CA ASP A 233 -11.39 -5.39 16.31
C ASP A 233 -10.42 -5.12 15.16
N VAL A 234 -9.86 -3.91 15.11
CA VAL A 234 -8.90 -3.48 14.08
C VAL A 234 -7.43 -3.82 14.43
N LYS A 235 -7.21 -4.52 15.54
CA LYS A 235 -5.90 -5.06 15.92
C LYS A 235 -4.77 -4.03 16.08
N LEU A 236 -5.07 -2.80 16.52
CA LEU A 236 -4.03 -1.78 16.72
C LEU A 236 -3.02 -2.13 17.82
N LYS A 237 -3.35 -3.06 18.72
CA LYS A 237 -2.44 -3.57 19.75
C LYS A 237 -1.32 -4.46 19.19
N ASP A 238 -1.49 -4.94 17.96
CA ASP A 238 -0.52 -5.82 17.31
C ASP A 238 0.56 -4.99 16.58
N ASN A 239 0.35 -3.68 16.42
CA ASN A 239 1.31 -2.74 15.87
C ASN A 239 2.45 -2.51 16.87
N LEU A 240 3.71 -2.69 16.45
CA LEU A 240 4.88 -2.53 17.31
C LEU A 240 5.08 -1.08 17.77
N SER A 241 4.65 -0.12 16.96
CA SER A 241 4.84 1.31 17.23
C SER A 241 3.83 1.89 18.24
N ASP A 242 2.78 1.14 18.58
CA ASP A 242 1.64 1.49 19.42
C ASP A 242 1.02 2.87 19.11
N PRO A 243 0.09 2.95 18.15
CA PRO A 243 -0.62 4.19 17.83
C PRO A 243 -1.71 4.57 18.86
N ILE A 244 -2.05 3.70 19.83
CA ILE A 244 -3.19 3.89 20.72
C ILE A 244 -3.06 5.12 21.62
N PRO A 245 -1.90 5.44 22.23
CA PRO A 245 -1.75 6.64 23.05
C PRO A 245 -2.08 7.94 22.29
N VAL A 246 -1.65 8.03 21.02
CA VAL A 246 -1.95 9.17 20.15
C VAL A 246 -3.45 9.25 19.86
N LEU A 247 -4.07 8.12 19.52
CA LEU A 247 -5.50 8.06 19.23
C LEU A 247 -6.36 8.39 20.46
N LYS A 248 -5.98 7.93 21.66
CA LYS A 248 -6.67 8.26 22.93
C LYS A 248 -6.60 9.75 23.26
N ARG A 249 -5.44 10.38 23.06
CA ARG A 249 -5.28 11.82 23.26
C ARG A 249 -6.23 12.64 22.38
N LEU A 250 -6.55 12.12 21.19
CA LEU A 250 -7.48 12.73 20.24
C LEU A 250 -8.94 12.27 20.43
N GLY A 251 -9.23 11.39 21.40
CA GLY A 251 -10.58 10.86 21.64
C GLY A 251 -11.06 9.86 20.58
N LEU A 252 -10.14 9.21 19.87
CA LEU A 252 -10.43 8.28 18.76
C LEU A 252 -10.32 6.79 19.16
N ALA A 253 -9.85 6.50 20.38
CA ALA A 253 -9.60 5.16 20.91
C ALA A 253 -10.02 5.03 22.38
#